data_AF-A0A7C1A232-F1
#
_entry.id   AF-A0A7C1A232-F1
#
_cell.length_a   1.000
_cell.length_b   1.000
_cell.length_c   1.000
_cell.angle_alpha   90.00
_cell.angle_beta   90.00
_cell.angle_gamma   90.00
#
_symmetry.space_group_name_H-M   'P 1'
#
loop_
_entity.id
_entity.type
_entity.pdbx_description
1 polymer ?
#
loop_
_entity_poly.entity_id
_entity_poly.type
_entity_poly.pdbx_seq_one_letter_code
_entity_poly.pdbx_strand_id
1 'polypeptide(L)' 'EAAYDGGADMIVTPCPMCQLNVEIYQNQINKKYRTKFEIPVLYYSQIMGVAYGKTSKEVGLDGQIIRARKLEELAEKG' A
#
# COMPACT_ATOMS: atom_id res chain seq x y z
N GLU A 1 -4.39 10.08 -8.78
CA GLU A 1 -5.82 10.41 -8.93
C GLU A 1 -6.60 9.21 -9.43
N ALA A 2 -6.34 8.67 -10.63
CA ALA A 2 -7.04 7.50 -11.18
C ALA A 2 -7.31 6.33 -10.21
N ALA A 3 -6.33 5.90 -9.40
CA ALA A 3 -6.54 4.84 -8.40
C ALA A 3 -7.54 5.25 -7.30
N TYR A 4 -7.47 6.50 -6.84
CA TYR A 4 -8.39 7.06 -5.85
C TYR A 4 -9.80 7.22 -6.44
N ASP A 5 -9.90 7.78 -7.64
CA ASP A 5 -11.19 8.01 -8.32
C ASP A 5 -11.88 6.69 -8.69
N GLY A 6 -11.09 5.66 -8.98
CA GLY A 6 -11.56 4.29 -9.21
C GLY A 6 -11.91 3.53 -7.93
N GLY A 7 -11.77 4.13 -6.75
CA GLY A 7 -12.09 3.48 -5.47
C GLY A 7 -11.13 2.36 -5.07
N ALA A 8 -9.88 2.40 -5.53
CA ALA A 8 -8.90 1.37 -5.18
C ALA A 8 -8.53 1.41 -3.69
N ASP A 9 -8.44 0.23 -3.07
CA ASP A 9 -8.02 0.09 -1.68
C ASP A 9 -6.51 0.25 -1.46
N MET A 10 -5.73 -0.03 -2.50
CA MET A 10 -4.26 0.00 -2.49
C MET A 10 -3.71 0.02 -3.92
N ILE A 11 -2.45 0.43 -4.06
CA ILE A 11 -1.69 0.35 -5.31
C ILE A 11 -0.65 -0.77 -5.15
N VAL A 12 -0.57 -1.68 -6.13
CA VAL A 12 0.44 -2.74 -6.13
C VAL A 12 1.45 -2.47 -7.25
N THR A 13 2.74 -2.58 -6.93
CA THR A 13 3.81 -2.30 -7.89
C THR A 13 4.78 -3.49 -8.02
N PRO A 14 5.36 -3.73 -9.22
CA PRO A 14 6.36 -4.76 -9.44
C PRO A 14 7.80 -4.26 -9.26
N CYS A 15 8.01 -2.99 -8.89
CA CYS A 15 9.33 -2.37 -8.80
C CYS A 15 9.50 -1.64 -7.46
N PRO A 16 10.56 -1.92 -6.69
CA PRO A 16 10.78 -1.28 -5.38
C PRO A 16 10.86 0.24 -5.46
N MET A 17 11.47 0.79 -6.51
CA MET A 17 11.54 2.23 -6.72
C MET A 17 10.18 2.85 -7.06
N CYS A 18 9.30 2.10 -7.75
CA CYS A 18 7.94 2.55 -8.00
C CYS A 18 7.12 2.59 -6.71
N GLN A 19 7.23 1.57 -5.85
CA GLN A 19 6.60 1.60 -4.52
C GLN A 19 7.07 2.81 -3.72
N LEU A 20 8.39 2.99 -3.58
CA LEU A 20 8.99 4.05 -2.79
C LEU A 20 8.51 5.44 -3.24
N ASN A 21 8.57 5.70 -4.56
CA ASN A 21 8.16 6.99 -5.10
C ASN A 21 6.66 7.24 -4.92
N VAL A 22 5.81 6.25 -5.21
CA VAL A 22 4.35 6.44 -5.09
C VAL A 22 3.93 6.57 -3.62
N GLU A 23 4.66 5.98 -2.67
CA GLU A 23 4.38 6.07 -1.24
C GLU A 23 4.89 7.38 -0.61
N ILE A 24 6.18 7.69 -0.74
CA ILE A 24 6.82 8.82 -0.04
C ILE A 24 6.26 10.17 -0.50
N TYR A 25 5.99 10.31 -1.80
CA TYR A 25 5.60 11.60 -2.35
C TYR A 25 4.13 11.95 -2.12
N GLN A 26 3.28 11.07 -1.57
CA GLN A 26 1.86 11.40 -1.33
C GLN A 26 1.70 12.63 -0.43
N ASN A 27 2.52 12.76 0.62
CA ASN A 27 2.49 13.93 1.49
C ASN A 27 2.84 15.23 0.74
N GLN A 28 3.82 15.17 -0.16
CA GLN A 28 4.23 16.34 -0.97
C GLN A 28 3.16 16.69 -2.02
N ILE A 29 2.54 15.68 -2.63
CA ILE A 29 1.43 15.82 -3.58
C ILE A 29 0.24 16.46 -2.87
N ASN A 30 -0.13 15.96 -1.68
CA ASN A 30 -1.20 16.51 -0.84
C ASN A 30 -0.97 17.98 -0.54
N LYS A 31 0.26 18.36 -0.15
CA LYS A 31 0.61 19.76 0.12
C LYS A 31 0.55 20.64 -1.13
N LYS A 32 1.04 20.14 -2.27
CA LYS A 32 1.14 20.91 -3.52
C LYS A 32 -0.22 21.13 -4.19
N TYR A 33 -1.04 20.08 -4.22
CA TYR A 33 -2.31 20.07 -4.95
C TYR A 33 -3.54 20.18 -4.04
N ARG A 34 -3.33 20.35 -2.72
CA ARG A 34 -4.40 20.40 -1.70
C ARG A 34 -5.31 19.16 -1.73
N THR A 35 -4.71 18.01 -1.99
CA THR A 35 -5.37 16.70 -1.97
C THR A 35 -5.16 16.01 -0.60
N LYS A 36 -5.78 14.85 -0.43
CA LYS A 36 -5.77 14.06 0.81
C LYS A 36 -5.59 12.57 0.52
N PHE A 37 -4.66 12.25 -0.39
CA PHE A 37 -4.33 10.87 -0.70
C PHE A 37 -3.65 10.21 0.49
N GLU A 38 -4.14 9.03 0.83
CA GLU A 38 -3.61 8.17 1.88
C GLU A 38 -3.79 6.71 1.41
N ILE A 39 -3.37 6.42 0.18
CA ILE A 39 -3.54 5.10 -0.42
C ILE A 39 -2.30 4.25 -0.13
N PRO A 40 -2.44 3.06 0.49
CA PRO A 40 -1.32 2.15 0.70
C PRO A 40 -0.68 1.73 -0.62
N VAL A 41 0.65 1.60 -0.64
CA VAL A 41 1.40 1.14 -1.82
C VAL A 41 2.21 -0.09 -1.45
N LEU A 42 1.98 -1.20 -2.15
CA LEU A 42 2.58 -2.49 -1.86
C LEU A 42 3.55 -2.92 -2.96
N TYR A 43 4.51 -3.77 -2.58
CA TYR A 43 5.17 -4.64 -3.53
C TYR A 43 4.33 -5.89 -3.78
N TYR A 44 4.31 -6.38 -5.02
CA TYR A 44 3.45 -7.52 -5.40
C TYR A 44 3.70 -8.80 -4.58
N SER A 45 4.92 -9.04 -4.07
CA SER A 45 5.16 -10.23 -3.25
C SER A 45 4.47 -10.16 -1.88
N GLN A 46 4.17 -8.96 -1.38
CA GLN A 46 3.48 -8.79 -0.09
C GLN A 46 2.03 -9.26 -0.21
N ILE A 47 1.32 -8.86 -1.27
CA ILE A 47 -0.06 -9.32 -1.51
C ILE A 47 -0.11 -10.82 -1.83
N MET A 48 0.88 -11.35 -2.56
CA MET A 48 0.99 -12.78 -2.80
C MET A 48 1.24 -13.56 -1.50
N GLY A 49 2.09 -13.04 -0.61
CA GLY A 49 2.36 -13.67 0.68
C GLY A 49 1.09 -13.79 1.53
N VAL A 50 0.29 -12.72 1.61
CA VAL A 50 -1.00 -12.75 2.31
C VAL A 50 -1.96 -13.75 1.65
N ALA A 51 -2.05 -13.76 0.31
CA ALA A 51 -2.87 -14.72 -0.41
C ALA A 51 -2.45 -16.20 -0.18
N TYR A 52 -1.19 -16.44 0.19
CA TYR A 52 -0.67 -17.75 0.54
C TYR A 52 -0.69 -18.04 2.06
N GLY A 53 -1.42 -17.25 2.85
CA GLY A 53 -1.62 -17.48 4.28
C GLY A 53 -0.46 -17.01 5.17
N LYS A 54 0.37 -16.07 4.70
CA LYS A 54 1.39 -15.43 5.56
C LYS A 54 0.78 -14.26 6.33
N THR A 55 1.24 -14.09 7.58
CA THR A 55 0.85 -13.01 8.47
C THR A 55 1.40 -11.65 8.02
N SER A 56 0.83 -10.55 8.52
CA SER A 56 1.25 -9.18 8.21
C SER A 56 2.74 -8.94 8.48
N LYS A 57 3.26 -9.58 9.53
CA LYS A 57 4.66 -9.49 9.95
C LYS A 57 5.60 -10.24 9.01
N GLU A 58 5.20 -11.41 8.53
CA GLU A 58 6.01 -12.22 7.60
C GLU A 58 6.17 -11.57 6.23
N VAL A 59 5.19 -10.77 5.80
CA VAL A 59 5.22 -10.02 4.54
C VAL A 59 5.67 -8.56 4.72
N GLY A 60 6.01 -8.15 5.93
CA GLY A 60 6.55 -6.82 6.24
C GLY A 60 5.58 -5.66 5.98
N LEU A 61 4.27 -5.85 6.21
CA LEU A 61 3.28 -4.77 6.10
C LEU A 61 3.42 -3.73 7.21
N ASP A 62 4.06 -4.09 8.32
CA ASP A 62 4.28 -3.21 9.47
C ASP A 62 5.30 -2.10 9.22
N GLY A 63 6.15 -2.24 8.19
CA GLY A 63 7.17 -1.27 7.79
C GLY A 63 6.70 -0.17 6.83
N GLN A 64 5.42 -0.16 6.43
CA GLN A 64 4.90 0.80 5.46
C GLN A 64 4.67 2.19 6.09
N ILE A 65 4.92 3.23 5.29
CA ILE A 65 4.64 4.62 5.67
C ILE A 65 3.13 4.84 5.72
N ILE A 66 2.41 4.32 4.73
CA ILE A 66 0.94 4.31 4.70
C ILE A 66 0.47 2.88 4.92
N ARG A 67 -0.10 2.63 6.10
CA ARG A 67 -0.49 1.29 6.55
C ARG A 67 -1.63 0.70 5.72
N ALA A 68 -1.41 -0.50 5.18
CA ALA A 68 -2.42 -1.26 4.45
C ALA A 68 -3.40 -1.99 5.37
N ARG A 69 -4.12 -1.27 6.25
CA ARG A 69 -4.95 -1.83 7.33
C ARG A 69 -5.92 -2.93 6.87
N LYS A 70 -6.58 -2.74 5.72
CA LYS A 70 -7.50 -3.75 5.16
C LYS A 70 -6.77 -5.05 4.83
N LEU A 71 -5.54 -4.97 4.30
CA LEU A 71 -4.74 -6.14 4.00
C LEU A 71 -4.15 -6.77 5.26
N GLU A 72 -3.73 -5.96 6.23
CA GLU A 72 -3.30 -6.44 7.55
C GLU A 72 -4.40 -7.26 8.22
N GLU A 73 -5.63 -6.75 8.24
CA GLU A 73 -6.80 -7.47 8.77
C GLU A 73 -7.10 -8.78 8.03
N LEU A 74 -6.80 -8.87 6.72
CA LEU A 74 -6.96 -10.10 5.95
C LEU A 74 -5.87 -11.11 6.29
N ALA A 75 -4.63 -10.64 6.47
CA ALA A 75 -3.49 -11.49 6.81
C ALA A 75 -3.59 -12.11 8.21
N GLU A 76 -4.32 -11.49 9.14
CA GLU A 76 -4.56 -12.06 10.47
C GLU A 76 -5.80 -12.99 10.53
N LYS A 77 -6.59 -13.09 9.45
CA LYS A 77 -7.79 -13.95 9.36
C LYS A 77 -7.54 -15.30 8.68
N GLY A 78 -6.47 -15.39 7.89
CA GLY A 78 -6.06 -16.61 7.18
C GLY A 78 -5.17 -17.50 8.03
#